data_AF-A0A3E4WPF3-F1
#
_entry.id   AF-A0A3E4WPF3-F1
#
_cell.length_a   1.000
_cell.length_b   1.000
_cell.length_c   1.000
_cell.angle_alpha   90.00
_cell.angle_beta   90.00
_cell.angle_gamma   90.00
#
_symmetry.space_group_name_H-M   'P 1'
#
loop_
_entity.id
_entity.type
_entity.pdbx_description
1 polymer ?
#
loop_
_entity_poly.entity_id
_entity_poly.type
_entity_poly.pdbx_seq_one_letter_code
_entity_poly.pdbx_strand_id
1 'polypeptide(L)'
;MDPDADLNIWIDSQGGTRDVNMLLNAIISTLRLLGINSKGIYAVNFYNKEGTVINQTSTYQIIDFVSGINEFTLYGRAESIVRSENNEFKGFLFEKTWNK
;
A
#
# COMPACT_ATOMS: atom_id res chain seq x y z
N MET A 1 -10.98 -21.12 13.79
CA MET A 1 -10.82 -20.38 12.52
C MET A 1 -10.24 -21.35 11.53
N ASP A 2 -10.85 -21.48 10.36
CA ASP A 2 -10.32 -22.29 9.27
C ASP A 2 -8.95 -21.71 8.84
N PRO A 3 -7.85 -22.45 8.96
CA PRO A 3 -6.52 -21.96 8.61
C PRO A 3 -6.36 -21.66 7.11
N ASP A 4 -7.27 -22.16 6.26
CA ASP A 4 -7.22 -22.00 4.80
C ASP A 4 -8.22 -20.95 4.27
N ALA A 5 -8.92 -20.24 5.15
CA ALA A 5 -9.82 -19.16 4.75
C ALA A 5 -9.01 -17.92 4.33
N ASP A 6 -8.84 -17.72 3.02
CA ASP A 6 -8.26 -16.50 2.45
C ASP A 6 -8.99 -15.25 2.93
N LEU A 7 -8.34 -14.48 3.81
CA LEU A 7 -8.87 -13.24 4.34
C LEU A 7 -8.80 -12.14 3.27
N ASN A 8 -9.93 -11.88 2.61
CA ASN A 8 -10.03 -10.84 1.58
C ASN A 8 -10.55 -9.53 2.20
N ILE A 9 -9.66 -8.54 2.33
CA ILE A 9 -9.99 -7.20 2.86
C ILE A 9 -10.14 -6.20 1.70
N TRP A 10 -11.30 -5.53 1.66
CA TRP A 10 -11.64 -4.44 0.74
C TRP A 10 -11.91 -3.18 1.57
N ILE A 11 -11.31 -2.05 1.17
CA ILE A 11 -11.33 -0.83 1.97
C ILE A 11 -11.92 0.32 1.17
N ASP A 12 -12.91 1.01 1.74
CA ASP A 12 -13.36 2.33 1.27
C ASP A 12 -12.62 3.41 2.05
N SER A 13 -11.92 4.30 1.34
CA SER A 13 -11.13 5.40 1.91
C SER A 13 -11.88 6.72 1.99
N GLN A 14 -13.18 6.76 1.68
CA GLN A 14 -14.00 7.98 1.68
C GLN A 14 -15.01 8.05 2.83
N GLY A 15 -15.53 9.27 3.08
CA GLY A 15 -16.64 9.50 4.01
C GLY A 15 -16.25 9.87 5.45
N GLY A 16 -14.95 9.99 5.75
CA GLY A 16 -14.43 10.43 7.05
C GLY A 16 -13.77 11.82 7.01
N THR A 17 -13.55 12.42 8.19
CA THR A 17 -12.64 13.57 8.29
C THR A 17 -11.21 13.14 7.93
N ARG A 18 -10.34 14.09 7.58
CA ARG A 18 -8.93 13.81 7.26
C ARG A 18 -8.23 12.95 8.32
N ASP A 19 -8.57 13.17 9.60
CA ASP A 19 -7.96 12.46 10.72
C ASP A 19 -8.38 10.98 10.77
N VAL A 20 -9.63 10.68 10.37
CA VAL A 20 -10.11 9.29 10.23
C VAL A 20 -9.37 8.57 9.11
N ASN A 21 -9.09 9.24 8.00
CA ASN A 21 -8.31 8.66 6.90
C ASN A 21 -6.85 8.41 7.31
N MET A 22 -6.24 9.30 8.10
CA MET A 22 -4.91 9.05 8.69
C MET A 22 -4.91 7.82 9.61
N LEU A 23 -5.94 7.67 10.45
CA LEU A 23 -6.09 6.50 11.31
C LEU A 23 -6.25 5.22 10.48
N LEU A 24 -7.08 5.26 9.44
CA LEU A 24 -7.28 4.15 8.51
C LEU A 24 -5.94 3.74 7.87
N ASN A 25 -5.12 4.69 7.43
CA ASN A 25 -3.80 4.44 6.88
C ASN A 25 -2.87 3.74 7.88
N ALA A 26 -2.88 4.16 9.15
CA ALA A 26 -2.09 3.53 10.20
C ALA A 26 -2.53 2.08 10.47
N ILE A 27 -3.84 1.83 10.49
CA ILE A 27 -4.41 0.48 10.63
C ILE A 27 -3.99 -0.39 9.46
N ILE A 28 -4.13 0.09 8.22
CA ILE A 28 -3.74 -0.62 6.99
C ILE A 28 -2.25 -0.96 7.01
N SER A 29 -1.41 0.00 7.41
CA SER A 29 0.04 -0.20 7.54
C SER A 29 0.37 -1.29 8.56
N THR A 30 -0.33 -1.28 9.70
CA THR A 30 -0.14 -2.27 10.78
C THR A 30 -0.57 -3.66 10.34
N LEU A 31 -1.71 -3.80 9.65
CA LEU A 31 -2.18 -5.08 9.13
C LEU A 31 -1.16 -5.71 8.17
N ARG A 32 -0.52 -4.91 7.31
CA ARG A 32 0.54 -5.39 6.41
C ARG A 32 1.76 -5.91 7.16
N LEU A 33 2.17 -5.24 8.24
CA LEU A 33 3.27 -5.73 9.09
C LEU A 33 2.97 -7.10 9.70
N LEU A 34 1.69 -7.42 9.91
CA LEU A 34 1.22 -8.73 10.39
C LEU A 34 1.05 -9.76 9.26
N GLY A 35 1.41 -9.42 8.02
CA GLY A 35 1.25 -10.28 6.85
C GLY A 35 -0.16 -10.27 6.25
N ILE A 36 -1.06 -9.40 6.73
CA ILE A 36 -2.43 -9.27 6.24
C ILE A 36 -2.50 -8.19 5.17
N ASN A 37 -2.70 -8.60 3.92
CA ASN A 37 -2.71 -7.71 2.76
C ASN A 37 -4.15 -7.43 2.28
N SER A 38 -4.46 -6.18 1.97
CA SER A 38 -5.72 -5.81 1.31
C SER A 38 -5.70 -6.27 -0.15
N LYS A 39 -6.82 -6.83 -0.65
CA LYS A 39 -6.98 -7.16 -2.07
C LYS A 39 -7.24 -5.94 -2.94
N GLY A 40 -7.81 -4.88 -2.35
CA GLY A 40 -8.01 -3.62 -3.04
C GLY A 40 -8.47 -2.51 -2.10
N ILE A 41 -8.07 -1.30 -2.45
CA ILE A 41 -8.45 -0.06 -1.75
C ILE A 41 -9.13 0.83 -2.78
N TYR A 42 -10.33 1.27 -2.45
CA TYR A 42 -11.21 2.02 -3.33
C TYR A 42 -11.65 3.31 -2.68
N ALA A 43 -11.98 4.28 -3.52
CA ALA A 43 -12.59 5.53 -3.12
C ALA A 43 -13.76 5.83 -4.05
N VAL A 44 -14.71 6.62 -3.60
CA VAL A 44 -15.71 7.23 -4.47
C VAL A 44 -15.35 8.69 -4.70
N ASN A 45 -15.07 9.07 -5.94
CA ASN A 45 -14.99 10.47 -6.33
C ASN A 45 -16.38 10.97 -6.66
N PHE A 46 -16.91 11.84 -5.82
CA PHE A 46 -18.21 12.48 -6.02
C PHE A 46 -18.03 13.85 -6.68
N TYR A 47 -18.53 13.99 -7.90
CA TYR A 47 -18.57 15.25 -8.63
C TYR A 47 -19.96 15.44 -9.25
N ASN A 48 -20.56 16.62 -9.08
CA ASN A 48 -21.86 16.96 -9.66
C ASN A 48 -22.98 15.91 -9.47
N LYS A 49 -23.07 15.30 -8.27
CA LYS A 49 -24.05 14.24 -7.90
C LYS A 49 -23.85 12.90 -8.62
N GLU A 50 -22.76 12.74 -9.37
CA GLU A 50 -22.32 11.46 -9.91
C GLU A 50 -21.13 10.96 -9.07
N GLY A 51 -21.18 9.68 -8.70
CA GLY A 51 -20.13 9.01 -7.95
C GLY A 51 -19.39 8.02 -8.84
N THR A 52 -18.08 8.20 -9.01
CA THR A 52 -17.22 7.25 -9.72
C THR A 52 -16.36 6.48 -8.71
N VAL A 53 -16.41 5.15 -8.76
CA VAL A 53 -15.51 4.30 -7.98
C VAL A 53 -14.12 4.34 -8.61
N ILE A 54 -13.13 4.73 -7.82
CA ILE A 54 -11.72 4.81 -8.22
C ILE A 54 -10.94 3.77 -7.42
N ASN A 55 -10.14 2.97 -8.11
CA ASN A 55 -9.16 2.10 -7.47
C ASN A 55 -7.95 2.92 -7.03
N GLN A 56 -7.66 2.93 -5.74
CA GLN A 56 -6.52 3.63 -5.12
C GLN A 56 -5.43 2.68 -4.61
N THR A 57 -5.52 1.39 -4.91
CA THR A 57 -4.61 0.36 -4.37
C THR A 57 -3.13 0.72 -4.59
N SER A 58 -2.76 1.22 -5.77
CA SER A 58 -1.40 1.65 -6.09
C SER A 58 -0.93 2.87 -5.29
N THR A 59 -1.82 3.83 -5.00
CA THR A 59 -1.50 5.00 -4.15
C THR A 59 -1.07 4.55 -2.76
N TYR A 60 -1.70 3.50 -2.24
CA TYR A 60 -1.40 2.95 -0.92
C TYR A 60 -0.19 2.00 -0.91
N GLN A 61 0.39 1.66 -2.06
CA GLN A 61 1.69 0.96 -2.14
C GLN A 61 2.86 1.89 -1.79
N ILE A 62 2.64 3.21 -1.72
CA ILE A 62 3.66 4.17 -1.26
C ILE A 62 4.09 3.91 0.19
N ILE A 63 3.19 3.35 1.00
CA ILE A 63 3.46 2.96 2.38
C ILE A 63 4.52 1.86 2.41
N ASP A 64 4.32 0.80 1.62
CA ASP A 64 5.27 -0.32 1.52
C ASP A 64 6.63 0.15 1.02
N PHE A 65 6.62 1.11 0.10
CA PHE A 65 7.82 1.73 -0.41
C PHE A 65 8.58 2.52 0.67
N VAL A 66 7.91 3.40 1.43
CA VAL A 66 8.52 4.16 2.54
C VAL A 66 9.04 3.22 3.64
N SER A 67 8.25 2.20 4.00
CA SER A 67 8.66 1.17 4.95
C SER A 67 9.89 0.41 4.47
N GLY A 68 9.96 0.08 3.18
CA GLY A 68 11.11 -0.56 2.55
C GLY A 68 12.37 0.30 2.59
N ILE A 69 12.27 1.61 2.30
CA ILE A 69 13.40 2.54 2.46
C ILE A 69 13.88 2.54 3.91
N ASN A 70 12.95 2.68 4.87
CA ASN A 70 13.30 2.74 6.28
C ASN A 70 14.02 1.46 6.74
N GLU A 71 13.53 0.30 6.31
CA GLU A 71 14.18 -0.99 6.61
C GLU A 71 15.58 -1.09 6.00
N PHE A 72 15.74 -0.63 4.75
CA PHE A 72 17.03 -0.63 4.06
C PHE A 72 18.02 0.32 4.73
N THR A 73 17.61 1.55 5.06
CA THR A 73 18.47 2.55 5.70
C THR A 73 18.91 2.10 7.10
N LEU A 74 18.03 1.48 7.88
CA LEU A 74 18.32 1.10 9.27
C LEU A 74 19.05 -0.24 9.38
N TYR A 75 18.75 -1.20 8.51
CA TYR A 75 19.17 -2.59 8.69
C TYR A 75 19.81 -3.22 7.44
N GLY A 76 19.89 -2.48 6.33
CA GLY A 76 20.45 -2.98 5.08
C GLY A 76 19.58 -4.03 4.36
N ARG A 77 18.35 -4.28 4.81
CA ARG A 77 17.43 -5.26 4.20
C ARG A 77 16.55 -4.59 3.15
N ALA A 78 16.47 -5.19 1.96
CA ALA A 78 15.73 -4.64 0.82
C ALA A 78 14.46 -5.44 0.47
N GLU A 79 14.11 -6.50 1.21
CA GLU A 79 13.02 -7.39 0.85
C GLU A 79 11.67 -6.67 0.69
N SER A 80 11.37 -5.70 1.57
CA SER A 80 10.13 -4.94 1.51
C SER A 80 10.06 -3.97 0.31
N ILE A 81 11.22 -3.47 -0.14
CA ILE A 81 11.34 -2.68 -1.39
C ILE A 81 11.06 -3.57 -2.60
N VAL A 82 11.65 -4.78 -2.63
CA VAL A 82 11.49 -5.75 -3.73
C VAL A 82 10.06 -6.27 -3.83
N ARG A 83 9.38 -6.44 -2.68
CA ARG A 83 7.96 -6.83 -2.60
C ARG A 83 7.00 -5.75 -3.06
N SER A 84 7.39 -4.47 -3.05
CA SER A 84 6.53 -3.42 -3.59
C SER A 84 6.31 -3.63 -5.10
N GLU A 85 5.06 -3.63 -5.56
CA GLU A 85 4.72 -3.79 -6.98
C GLU A 85 4.93 -2.52 -7.82
N ASN A 86 5.55 -1.48 -7.24
CA ASN A 86 5.77 -0.20 -7.89
C ASN A 86 6.87 -0.33 -8.97
N ASN A 87 6.44 -0.58 -10.20
CA ASN A 87 7.32 -0.83 -11.35
C ASN A 87 8.28 0.32 -11.68
N GLU A 88 7.89 1.57 -11.38
CA GLU A 88 8.76 2.74 -11.58
C GLU A 88 10.00 2.70 -10.67
N PHE A 89 9.86 2.18 -9.45
CA PHE A 89 10.96 2.10 -8.50
C PHE A 89 11.88 0.91 -8.74
N LYS A 90 11.32 -0.20 -9.24
CA LYS A 90 12.12 -1.33 -9.74
C LYS A 90 13.04 -0.87 -10.86
N GLY A 91 12.54 -0.04 -11.79
CA GLY A 91 13.36 0.57 -12.85
C GLY A 91 14.56 1.36 -12.31
N PHE A 92 14.32 2.25 -11.34
CA PHE A 92 15.38 3.04 -10.69
C PHE A 92 16.46 2.19 -9.99
N LEU A 93 16.07 1.11 -9.30
CA LEU A 93 17.01 0.21 -8.63
C LEU A 93 17.82 -0.62 -9.62
N PHE A 94 17.21 -1.08 -10.71
CA PHE A 94 17.91 -1.80 -11.78
C PHE A 94 19.01 -0.95 -12.42
N GLU A 95 18.74 0.32 -12.73
CA GLU A 95 19.73 1.25 -13.31
C GLU A 95 20.93 1.51 -12.38
N LYS A 96 20.71 1.53 -11.07
CA LYS A 96 21.75 1.78 -10.06
C LYS A 96 22.57 0.55 -9.69
N THR A 97 22.03 -0.66 -9.84
CA THR A 97 22.65 -1.90 -9.38
C THR A 97 23.38 -2.68 -10.49
N TRP A 98 23.03 -2.47 -11.76
CA TRP A 98 23.59 -3.21 -12.90
C TRP A 98 24.41 -2.38 -13.89
N ASN A 99 24.56 -1.07 -13.70
CA ASN A 99 25.50 -0.22 -14.44
C ASN A 99 26.79 0.02 -13.62
N LYS A 100 27.54 -1.05 -13.36
CA LYS A 100 28.95 -0.97 -12.94
C LYS A 100 29.84 -1.62 -13.99
#